data_AF-A0A7Y8HCZ2-F1
#
_entry.id   AF-A0A7Y8HCZ2-F1
#
_cell.length_a   1.000
_cell.length_b   1.000
_cell.length_c   1.000
_cell.angle_alpha   90.00
_cell.angle_beta   90.00
_cell.angle_gamma   90.00
#
_symmetry.space_group_name_H-M   'P 1'
#
loop_
_entity.id
_entity.type
_entity.pdbx_description
1 polymer ?
#
loop_
_entity_poly.entity_id
_entity_poly.type
_entity_poly.pdbx_seq_one_letter_code
_entity_poly.pdbx_strand_id
1 'polypeptide(L)'
;GLLFGFFTQGVSRDILGNILRKGIRAQLILLIAAVMVFKVALESSGLMKTVSQALPGYGIPLAFLVLALPLIISTATGMELVAVGMAYPLLVGLVPEGSPALPYILIMMTANAVGQTHSPVHICMVVGNEYFGAKLGKVIRMSVVPQGFRLVATFFFAWLLHLYLPR
;
A
#
# COMPACT_ATOMS: atom_id res chain seq x y z
N GLY A 1 -8.66 7.42 23.13
CA GLY A 1 -9.70 8.29 22.57
C GLY A 1 -11.05 7.61 22.54
N LEU A 2 -11.27 6.71 21.56
CA LEU A 2 -12.58 6.07 21.34
C LEU A 2 -13.09 5.20 22.51
N LEU A 3 -12.23 4.38 23.13
CA LEU A 3 -12.61 3.53 24.26
C LEU A 3 -13.01 4.34 25.51
N PHE A 4 -12.37 5.49 25.73
CA PHE A 4 -12.71 6.36 26.85
C PHE A 4 -14.05 7.08 26.62
N GLY A 5 -14.31 7.51 25.37
CA GLY A 5 -15.60 8.10 24.98
C GLY A 5 -16.78 7.14 25.10
N PHE A 6 -16.60 5.85 24.80
CA PHE A 6 -17.64 4.82 24.98
C PHE A 6 -17.99 4.53 26.43
N PHE A 7 -17.03 4.70 27.36
CA PHE A 7 -17.28 4.53 28.79
C PHE A 7 -17.90 5.77 29.44
N THR A 8 -17.62 6.98 28.91
CA THR A 8 -18.13 8.24 29.48
C THR A 8 -19.45 8.72 28.85
N GLN A 9 -19.77 8.31 27.62
CA GLN A 9 -21.04 8.65 26.97
C GLN A 9 -21.88 7.38 26.76
N GLY A 10 -23.10 7.35 27.30
CA GLY A 10 -24.09 6.33 26.98
C GLY A 10 -24.48 6.40 25.50
N VAL A 11 -23.80 5.62 24.66
CA VAL A 11 -24.06 5.61 23.21
C VAL A 11 -25.40 4.93 22.95
N SER A 12 -26.43 5.73 22.65
CA SER A 12 -27.74 5.23 22.22
C SER A 12 -27.62 4.37 20.96
N ARG A 13 -28.46 3.33 20.84
CA ARG A 13 -28.50 2.41 19.69
C ARG A 13 -28.69 3.15 18.35
N ASP A 14 -29.39 4.29 18.38
CA ASP A 14 -29.60 5.14 17.20
C ASP A 14 -28.31 5.82 16.71
N ILE A 15 -27.41 6.19 17.62
CA ILE A 15 -26.11 6.79 17.29
C ILE A 15 -25.20 5.72 16.69
N LEU A 16 -25.19 4.52 17.27
CA LEU A 16 -24.40 3.40 16.75
C LEU A 16 -24.85 2.99 15.34
N GLY A 17 -26.15 2.91 15.09
CA GLY A 17 -26.70 2.64 13.76
C GLY A 17 -26.32 3.71 12.72
N ASN A 18 -26.37 4.98 13.11
CA ASN A 18 -25.96 6.09 12.25
C ASN A 18 -24.45 6.10 11.94
N ILE A 19 -23.60 5.77 12.92
CA ILE A 19 -22.15 5.65 12.71
C ILE A 19 -21.84 4.50 11.76
N LEU A 20 -22.42 3.32 11.97
CA LEU A 20 -22.21 2.17 11.10
C LEU A 20 -22.66 2.47 9.66
N ARG A 21 -23.85 3.06 9.49
CA ARG A 21 -24.39 3.41 8.17
C ARG A 21 -23.58 4.49 7.44
N LYS A 22 -23.00 5.46 8.18
CA LYS A 22 -22.13 6.49 7.61
C LYS A 22 -20.69 6.00 7.37
N GLY A 23 -20.22 5.06 8.18
CA GLY A 23 -18.88 4.47 8.08
C GLY A 23 -18.75 3.53 6.89
N ILE A 24 -19.81 2.77 6.56
CA ILE A 24 -19.83 1.88 5.42
C ILE A 24 -20.08 2.69 4.14
N ARG A 25 -19.02 2.89 3.35
CA ARG A 25 -19.10 3.52 2.04
C ARG A 25 -19.25 2.44 0.97
N ALA A 26 -20.38 2.44 0.26
CA ALA A 26 -20.64 1.49 -0.84
C ALA A 26 -19.52 1.48 -1.90
N GLN A 27 -18.90 2.65 -2.14
CA GLN A 27 -17.76 2.78 -3.06
C GLN A 27 -16.56 1.90 -2.65
N LEU A 28 -16.27 1.77 -1.35
CA LEU A 28 -15.16 0.93 -0.88
C LEU A 28 -15.49 -0.55 -1.06
N ILE A 29 -16.72 -0.96 -0.80
CA ILE A 29 -17.18 -2.35 -1.01
C ILE A 29 -17.07 -2.70 -2.49
N LEU A 30 -17.57 -1.84 -3.38
CA LEU A 30 -17.53 -2.04 -4.82
C LEU A 30 -16.09 -2.08 -5.34
N LEU A 31 -15.20 -1.23 -4.80
CA LEU A 31 -13.79 -1.25 -5.12
C LEU A 31 -13.14 -2.58 -4.73
N ILE A 32 -13.37 -3.07 -3.51
CA ILE A 32 -12.83 -4.36 -3.05
C ILE A 32 -13.32 -5.50 -3.96
N ALA A 33 -14.63 -5.52 -4.28
CA ALA A 33 -15.19 -6.51 -5.18
C ALA A 33 -14.54 -6.46 -6.58
N ALA A 34 -14.37 -5.27 -7.15
CA ALA A 34 -13.73 -5.07 -8.44
C ALA A 34 -12.26 -5.54 -8.43
N VAL A 35 -11.51 -5.23 -7.38
CA VAL A 35 -10.11 -5.67 -7.21
C VAL A 35 -10.02 -7.21 -7.13
N MET A 36 -10.94 -7.85 -6.42
CA MET A 36 -10.99 -9.32 -6.34
C MET A 36 -11.31 -9.96 -7.69
N VAL A 37 -12.27 -9.40 -8.46
CA VAL A 37 -12.56 -9.86 -9.83
C VAL A 37 -11.35 -9.66 -10.75
N PHE A 38 -10.69 -8.51 -10.65
CA PHE A 38 -9.47 -8.22 -11.40
C PHE A 38 -8.36 -9.23 -11.08
N LYS A 39 -8.14 -9.56 -9.80
CA LYS A 39 -7.20 -10.60 -9.38
C LYS A 39 -7.49 -11.93 -10.07
N VAL A 40 -8.74 -12.40 -10.02
CA VAL A 40 -9.12 -13.69 -10.63
C VAL A 40 -8.95 -13.65 -12.15
N ALA A 41 -9.25 -12.53 -12.81
CA ALA A 41 -9.03 -12.36 -14.24
C ALA A 41 -7.53 -12.42 -14.62
N LEU A 42 -6.66 -11.83 -13.79
CA LEU A 42 -5.20 -11.93 -13.97
C LEU A 42 -4.70 -13.38 -13.85
N GLU A 43 -5.22 -14.13 -12.87
CA GLU A 43 -4.86 -15.53 -12.63
C GLU A 43 -5.35 -16.45 -13.76
N SER A 44 -6.60 -16.27 -14.21
CA SER A 44 -7.20 -17.13 -15.25
C SER A 44 -6.69 -16.84 -16.66
N SER A 45 -6.24 -15.62 -16.94
CA SER A 45 -5.71 -15.23 -18.26
C SER A 45 -4.36 -15.84 -18.61
N GLY A 46 -3.67 -16.46 -17.65
CA GLY A 46 -2.30 -16.94 -17.82
C GLY A 46 -1.25 -15.81 -17.91
N LEU A 47 -1.67 -14.54 -17.80
CA LEU A 47 -0.78 -13.39 -17.86
C LEU A 47 0.34 -13.46 -16.82
N MET A 48 0.04 -13.94 -15.60
CA MET A 48 1.05 -14.07 -14.55
C MET A 48 2.18 -15.03 -14.94
N LYS A 49 1.84 -16.14 -15.61
CA LYS A 49 2.80 -17.12 -16.11
C LYS A 49 3.64 -16.55 -17.25
N THR A 50 3.01 -15.85 -18.19
CA THR A 50 3.71 -15.20 -19.30
C THR A 50 4.70 -14.14 -18.81
N VAL A 51 4.28 -13.31 -17.86
CA VAL A 51 5.12 -12.24 -17.30
C VAL A 51 6.24 -12.81 -16.46
N SER A 52 5.99 -13.81 -15.60
CA SER A 52 7.04 -14.44 -14.79
C SER A 52 8.11 -15.13 -15.63
N GLN A 53 7.75 -15.67 -16.80
CA GLN A 53 8.69 -16.25 -17.77
C GLN A 53 9.45 -15.20 -18.58
N ALA A 54 8.82 -14.07 -18.89
CA ALA A 54 9.46 -12.98 -19.65
C ALA A 54 10.46 -12.18 -18.81
N LEU A 55 10.18 -11.97 -17.52
CA LEU A 55 10.99 -11.13 -16.63
C LEU A 55 12.49 -11.49 -16.57
N PRO A 56 12.88 -12.78 -16.44
CA PRO A 56 14.29 -13.17 -16.49
C PRO A 56 14.97 -12.80 -17.82
N GLY A 57 14.24 -12.90 -18.94
CA GLY A 57 14.76 -12.56 -20.27
C GLY A 57 15.09 -11.06 -20.44
N TYR A 58 14.41 -10.19 -19.68
CA TYR A 58 14.71 -8.76 -19.61
C TYR A 58 15.65 -8.38 -18.46
N GLY A 59 16.06 -9.35 -17.62
CA GLY A 59 16.92 -9.11 -16.46
C GLY A 59 16.26 -8.28 -15.35
N ILE A 60 14.93 -8.18 -15.32
CA ILE A 60 14.20 -7.38 -14.32
C ILE A 60 13.89 -8.27 -13.11
N PRO A 61 14.50 -8.02 -11.93
CA PRO A 61 14.23 -8.82 -10.74
C PRO A 61 12.86 -8.44 -10.15
N LEU A 62 12.11 -9.44 -9.66
CA LEU A 62 10.82 -9.23 -9.00
C LEU A 62 10.92 -8.20 -7.86
N ALA A 63 12.01 -8.26 -7.08
CA ALA A 63 12.31 -7.32 -5.99
C ALA A 63 12.31 -5.84 -6.42
N PHE A 64 12.69 -5.55 -7.67
CA PHE A 64 12.63 -4.20 -8.20
C PHE A 64 11.19 -3.77 -8.49
N LEU A 65 10.37 -4.66 -9.06
CA LEU A 65 8.97 -4.37 -9.38
C LEU A 65 8.12 -4.14 -8.14
N VAL A 66 8.29 -4.98 -7.11
CA VAL A 66 7.56 -4.80 -5.84
C VAL A 66 7.91 -3.50 -5.11
N LEU A 67 9.08 -2.93 -5.36
CA LEU A 67 9.45 -1.60 -4.88
C LEU A 67 8.93 -0.49 -5.80
N ALA A 68 9.25 -0.57 -7.09
CA ALA A 68 9.08 0.53 -8.04
C ALA A 68 7.61 0.80 -8.38
N LEU A 69 6.81 -0.24 -8.68
CA LEU A 69 5.43 -0.04 -9.13
C LEU A 69 4.54 0.62 -8.07
N PRO A 70 4.47 0.11 -6.81
CA PRO A 70 3.67 0.76 -5.78
C PRO A 70 4.16 2.18 -5.47
N LEU A 71 5.48 2.39 -5.47
CA LEU A 71 6.07 3.71 -5.23
C LEU A 71 5.64 4.72 -6.30
N ILE A 72 5.75 4.37 -7.59
CA ILE A 72 5.41 5.25 -8.70
C ILE A 72 3.92 5.58 -8.69
N ILE A 73 3.06 4.56 -8.62
CA ILE A 73 1.60 4.74 -8.66
C ILE A 73 1.14 5.59 -7.46
N SER A 74 1.67 5.31 -6.27
CA SER A 74 1.29 6.04 -5.06
C SER A 74 1.83 7.46 -5.03
N THR A 75 3.04 7.70 -5.54
CA THR A 75 3.59 9.06 -5.65
C THR A 75 2.80 9.90 -6.65
N ALA A 76 2.40 9.31 -7.78
CA ALA A 76 1.64 10.00 -8.82
C ALA A 76 0.21 10.34 -8.36
N THR A 77 -0.43 9.45 -7.60
CA THR A 77 -1.84 9.60 -7.20
C THR A 77 -2.02 10.23 -5.81
N GLY A 78 -1.01 10.15 -4.94
CA GLY A 78 -1.11 10.50 -3.52
C GLY A 78 -2.06 9.59 -2.73
N MET A 79 -2.46 8.44 -3.28
CA MET A 79 -3.49 7.56 -2.74
C MET A 79 -3.02 6.11 -2.67
N GLU A 80 -2.79 5.61 -1.45
CA GLU A 80 -2.38 4.22 -1.22
C GLU A 80 -3.34 3.19 -1.81
N LEU A 81 -4.65 3.47 -1.73
CA LEU A 81 -5.70 2.54 -2.15
C LEU A 81 -5.64 2.22 -3.66
N VAL A 82 -5.16 3.17 -4.48
CA VAL A 82 -5.03 2.99 -5.93
C VAL A 82 -3.92 1.99 -6.24
N ALA A 83 -2.76 2.14 -5.59
CA ALA A 83 -1.66 1.20 -5.74
C ALA A 83 -2.03 -0.20 -5.22
N VAL A 84 -2.77 -0.30 -4.11
CA VAL A 84 -3.28 -1.59 -3.59
C VAL A 84 -4.21 -2.26 -4.60
N GLY A 85 -5.14 -1.51 -5.20
CA GLY A 85 -6.08 -2.09 -6.16
C GLY A 85 -5.43 -2.54 -7.48
N MET A 86 -4.44 -1.80 -7.97
CA MET A 86 -3.84 -2.04 -9.30
C MET A 86 -2.61 -2.95 -9.26
N ALA A 87 -1.65 -2.64 -8.39
CA ALA A 87 -0.34 -3.28 -8.42
C ALA A 87 -0.28 -4.55 -7.57
N TYR A 88 -1.06 -4.64 -6.48
CA TYR A 88 -0.88 -5.72 -5.52
C TYR A 88 -1.35 -7.08 -6.03
N PRO A 89 -2.55 -7.22 -6.64
CA PRO A 89 -2.98 -8.47 -7.22
C PRO A 89 -2.00 -9.01 -8.26
N LEU A 90 -1.49 -8.11 -9.11
CA LEU A 90 -0.50 -8.41 -10.13
C LEU A 90 0.81 -8.91 -9.54
N LEU A 91 1.40 -8.15 -8.61
CA LEU A 91 2.70 -8.46 -8.03
C LEU A 91 2.69 -9.70 -7.14
N VAL A 92 1.60 -9.91 -6.38
CA VAL A 92 1.42 -11.13 -5.58
C VAL A 92 1.29 -12.36 -6.49
N GLY A 93 0.59 -12.25 -7.61
CA GLY A 93 0.50 -13.33 -8.61
C GLY A 93 1.82 -13.68 -9.30
N LEU A 94 2.83 -12.80 -9.22
CA LEU A 94 4.18 -13.04 -9.75
C LEU A 94 5.14 -13.66 -8.72
N VAL A 95 4.74 -13.76 -7.44
CA VAL A 95 5.55 -14.41 -6.42
C VAL A 95 5.68 -15.90 -6.77
N PRO A 96 6.91 -16.46 -6.83
CA PRO A 96 7.10 -17.87 -7.15
C PRO A 96 6.37 -18.80 -6.17
N GLU A 97 5.79 -19.88 -6.68
CA GLU A 97 5.19 -20.94 -5.86
C GLU A 97 6.25 -21.52 -4.90
N GLY A 98 5.89 -21.69 -3.62
CA GLY A 98 6.83 -22.11 -2.55
C GLY A 98 7.72 -20.99 -1.99
N SER A 99 7.50 -19.74 -2.38
CA SER A 99 8.10 -18.58 -1.71
C SER A 99 7.08 -17.89 -0.80
N PRO A 100 7.47 -17.46 0.42
CA PRO A 100 6.56 -16.70 1.26
C PRO A 100 6.23 -15.36 0.60
N ALA A 101 4.93 -15.06 0.43
CA ALA A 101 4.48 -13.79 -0.15
C ALA A 101 4.64 -12.59 0.81
N LEU A 102 4.71 -12.85 2.12
CA LEU A 102 4.72 -11.82 3.16
C LEU A 102 5.89 -10.81 3.03
N PRO A 103 7.16 -11.21 2.82
CA PRO A 103 8.27 -10.28 2.59
C PRO A 103 8.02 -9.31 1.43
N TYR A 104 7.45 -9.80 0.31
CA TYR A 104 7.12 -9.00 -0.86
C TYR A 104 6.03 -7.97 -0.54
N ILE A 105 4.95 -8.40 0.13
CA ILE A 105 3.85 -7.52 0.54
C ILE A 105 4.35 -6.40 1.48
N LEU A 106 5.27 -6.70 2.41
CA LEU A 106 5.84 -5.69 3.32
C LEU A 106 6.64 -4.62 2.57
N ILE A 107 7.44 -5.04 1.60
CA ILE A 107 8.18 -4.11 0.72
C ILE A 107 7.20 -3.25 -0.07
N MET A 108 6.19 -3.85 -0.70
CA MET A 108 5.16 -3.14 -1.47
C MET A 108 4.42 -2.12 -0.61
N MET A 109 4.01 -2.51 0.61
CA MET A 109 3.29 -1.65 1.54
C MET A 109 4.14 -0.48 2.03
N THR A 110 5.43 -0.72 2.26
CA THR A 110 6.36 0.35 2.63
C THR A 110 6.60 1.30 1.45
N ALA A 111 6.83 0.76 0.25
CA ALA A 111 7.03 1.53 -0.98
C ALA A 111 5.80 2.40 -1.30
N ASN A 112 4.60 1.83 -1.17
CA ASN A 112 3.34 2.53 -1.35
C ASN A 112 3.19 3.70 -0.37
N ALA A 113 3.46 3.48 0.91
CA ALA A 113 3.36 4.52 1.93
C ALA A 113 4.42 5.63 1.76
N VAL A 114 5.65 5.25 1.38
CA VAL A 114 6.72 6.22 1.08
C VAL A 114 6.36 7.06 -0.15
N GLY A 115 5.74 6.46 -1.16
CA GLY A 115 5.28 7.17 -2.36
C GLY A 115 4.17 8.17 -2.05
N GLN A 116 3.14 7.73 -1.32
CA GLN A 116 2.04 8.61 -0.90
C GLN A 116 2.55 9.80 -0.09
N THR A 117 3.42 9.56 0.88
CA THR A 117 3.90 10.62 1.78
C THR A 117 4.79 11.65 1.09
N HIS A 118 5.54 11.25 0.05
CA HIS A 118 6.29 12.19 -0.78
C HIS A 118 5.47 12.81 -1.92
N SER A 119 4.23 12.37 -2.12
CA SER A 119 3.37 12.90 -3.16
C SER A 119 2.95 14.33 -2.84
N PRO A 120 3.17 15.30 -3.74
CA PRO A 120 2.75 16.68 -3.53
C PRO A 120 1.23 16.85 -3.58
N VAL A 121 0.51 15.87 -4.13
CA VAL A 121 -0.96 15.86 -4.22
C VAL A 121 -1.63 15.20 -3.01
N HIS A 122 -0.85 14.66 -2.07
CA HIS A 122 -1.41 14.04 -0.88
C HIS A 122 -1.99 15.11 0.08
N ILE A 123 -3.23 14.89 0.52
CA ILE A 123 -4.01 15.87 1.29
C ILE A 123 -3.31 16.33 2.57
N CYS A 124 -2.62 15.43 3.29
CA CYS A 124 -1.92 15.78 4.52
C CYS A 124 -0.75 16.75 4.26
N MET A 125 -0.10 16.64 3.10
CA MET A 125 1.01 17.54 2.72
C MET A 125 0.50 18.92 2.32
N VAL A 126 -0.61 18.98 1.57
CA VAL A 126 -1.22 20.25 1.17
C VAL A 126 -1.71 21.03 2.39
N VAL A 127 -2.58 20.41 3.20
CA VAL A 127 -3.18 21.06 4.39
C VAL A 127 -2.13 21.40 5.43
N GLY A 128 -1.14 20.53 5.66
CA GLY A 128 -0.05 20.80 6.59
C GLY A 128 0.80 21.99 6.16
N ASN A 129 1.16 22.07 4.87
CA ASN A 129 1.95 23.19 4.37
C ASN A 129 1.19 24.52 4.40
N GLU A 130 -0.11 24.51 4.07
CA GLU A 130 -0.97 25.70 4.18
C GLU A 130 -1.09 26.18 5.62
N TYR A 131 -1.31 25.26 6.57
CA TYR A 131 -1.45 25.60 7.98
C TYR A 131 -0.17 26.17 8.60
N PHE A 132 0.98 25.57 8.29
CA PHE A 132 2.28 25.98 8.86
C PHE A 132 3.05 26.99 8.01
N GLY A 133 2.54 27.38 6.84
CA GLY A 133 3.25 28.24 5.88
C GLY A 133 4.57 27.61 5.39
N ALA A 134 4.67 26.28 5.35
CA ALA A 134 5.89 25.57 5.06
C ALA A 134 6.13 25.39 3.55
N LYS A 135 7.39 25.49 3.11
CA LYS A 135 7.77 25.21 1.72
C LYS A 135 7.79 23.70 1.48
N LEU A 136 7.02 23.23 0.52
CA LEU A 136 6.90 21.81 0.14
C LEU A 136 8.25 21.10 0.01
N GLY A 137 9.19 21.68 -0.75
CA GLY A 137 10.52 21.09 -0.95
C GLY A 137 11.34 20.94 0.34
N LYS A 138 11.12 21.80 1.35
CA LYS A 138 11.79 21.70 2.66
C LYS A 138 11.21 20.54 3.47
N VAL A 139 9.89 20.37 3.46
CA VAL A 139 9.21 19.27 4.15
C VAL A 139 9.60 17.93 3.53
N ILE A 140 9.59 17.84 2.19
CA ILE A 140 10.06 16.66 1.46
C ILE A 140 11.52 16.34 1.82
N ARG A 141 12.41 17.33 1.80
CA ARG A 141 13.82 17.12 2.14
C ARG A 141 13.99 16.62 3.59
N MET A 142 13.21 17.15 4.52
CA MET A 142 13.20 16.69 5.91
C MET A 142 12.65 15.27 6.06
N SER A 143 11.69 14.86 5.21
CA SER A 143 11.13 13.52 5.24
C SER A 143 11.98 12.45 4.55
N VAL A 144 12.93 12.80 3.69
CA VAL A 144 13.77 11.80 2.99
C VAL A 144 14.51 10.89 3.99
N VAL A 145 15.11 11.44 5.04
CA VAL A 145 15.88 10.67 6.04
C VAL A 145 15.03 9.63 6.77
N PRO A 146 13.91 9.99 7.44
CA PRO A 146 13.08 8.99 8.13
C PRO A 146 12.46 7.97 7.19
N GLN A 147 12.15 8.35 5.95
CA GLN A 147 11.56 7.44 4.97
C GLN A 147 12.60 6.49 4.38
N GLY A 148 13.83 6.95 4.18
CA GLY A 148 14.97 6.10 3.84
C GLY A 148 15.25 5.08 4.95
N PHE A 149 15.24 5.51 6.21
CA PHE A 149 15.35 4.60 7.36
C PHE A 149 14.24 3.55 7.35
N ARG A 150 12.99 3.95 7.11
CA ARG A 150 11.85 3.04 7.02
C ARG A 150 12.04 1.99 5.90
N LEU A 151 12.50 2.39 4.72
CA LEU A 151 12.79 1.45 3.63
C LEU A 151 13.88 0.45 4.02
N VAL A 152 15.02 0.93 4.54
CA VAL A 152 16.13 0.06 4.95
C VAL A 152 15.69 -0.91 6.03
N ALA A 153 14.95 -0.45 7.04
CA ALA A 153 14.41 -1.29 8.09
C ALA A 153 13.47 -2.37 7.53
N THR A 154 12.59 -2.02 6.58
CA THR A 154 11.73 -2.99 5.91
C THR A 154 12.52 -4.01 5.09
N PHE A 155 13.53 -3.58 4.32
CA PHE A 155 14.37 -4.51 3.56
C PHE A 155 15.12 -5.48 4.46
N PHE A 156 15.69 -4.98 5.57
CA PHE A 156 16.33 -5.82 6.57
C PHE A 156 15.36 -6.82 7.20
N PHE A 157 14.15 -6.37 7.57
CA PHE A 157 13.14 -7.23 8.16
C PHE A 157 12.57 -8.25 7.16
N ALA A 158 12.34 -7.86 5.91
CA ALA A 158 11.91 -8.74 4.84
C ALA A 158 12.97 -9.81 4.53
N TRP A 159 14.24 -9.42 4.52
CA TRP A 159 15.36 -10.36 4.38
C TRP A 159 15.43 -11.34 5.55
N LEU A 160 15.26 -10.85 6.79
CA LEU A 160 15.18 -11.68 7.98
C LEU A 160 14.02 -12.69 7.88
N LEU A 161 12.82 -12.23 7.54
CA LEU A 161 11.65 -13.09 7.37
C LEU A 161 11.86 -14.15 6.28
N HIS A 162 12.53 -13.81 5.19
CA HIS A 162 12.85 -14.77 4.14
C HIS A 162 13.80 -15.89 4.61
N LEU A 163 14.60 -15.66 5.67
CA LEU A 163 15.45 -16.68 6.28
C LEU A 163 14.70 -17.56 7.30
N TYR A 164 13.72 -17.00 8.02
CA TYR A 164 13.00 -17.70 9.08
C TYR A 164 11.72 -18.41 8.61
N LEU A 165 11.08 -17.98 7.52
CA LEU A 165 9.89 -18.65 7.02
C LEU A 165 10.28 -19.92 6.25
N PRO A 166 9.68 -21.08 6.59
CA PRO A 166 9.82 -22.28 5.77
C PRO A 166 9.24 -22.05 4.37
N ARG A 167 9.92 -22.61 3.36
CA ARG A 167 9.52 -22.56 1.95
C ARG A 167 8.39 -23.54 1.65
#